data_AF-A0A2E1KFD6-F1
#
_entry.id   AF-A0A2E1KFD6-F1
#
_cell.length_a   1.000
_cell.length_b   1.000
_cell.length_c   1.000
_cell.angle_alpha   90.00
_cell.angle_beta   90.00
_cell.angle_gamma   90.00
#
_symmetry.space_group_name_H-M   'P 1'
#
loop_
_entity.id
_entity.type
_entity.pdbx_description
1 polymer ?
#
loop_
_entity_poly.entity_id
_entity_poly.type
_entity_poly.pdbx_seq_one_letter_code
_entity_poly.pdbx_strand_id
1 'polypeptide(L)'
;MTRSRLRRKPPAGITLLEVVLSITILGSSMATISELVRVGGVSAARARDMTNAQLMCESKLNELVAGVIPIAAATQQPVEDIGLVDLWYYSVALTQLETQGLVAVQ
;
A
#
# COMPACT_ATOMS: atom_id res chain seq x y z
N MET A 1 17.03 -67.05 28.89
CA MET A 1 16.34 -65.86 28.33
C MET A 1 16.43 -64.72 29.34
N THR A 2 17.37 -63.80 29.18
CA THR A 2 17.62 -62.69 30.12
C THR A 2 17.09 -61.39 29.52
N ARG A 3 16.01 -60.84 30.08
CA ARG A 3 15.43 -59.56 29.62
C ARG A 3 16.26 -58.39 30.16
N SER A 4 17.13 -57.82 29.32
CA SER A 4 17.82 -56.57 29.63
C SER A 4 16.80 -55.43 29.71
N ARG A 5 16.62 -54.85 30.90
CA ARG A 5 15.81 -53.64 31.05
C ARG A 5 16.61 -52.46 30.48
N LEU A 6 16.18 -51.94 29.33
CA LEU A 6 16.70 -50.69 28.77
C LEU A 6 16.40 -49.56 29.75
N ARG A 7 17.44 -49.07 30.44
CA ARG A 7 17.36 -47.93 31.35
C ARG A 7 17.06 -46.70 30.51
N ARG A 8 15.82 -46.19 30.57
CA ARG A 8 15.46 -44.91 29.95
C ARG A 8 16.29 -43.80 30.58
N LYS A 9 17.01 -43.04 29.75
CA LYS A 9 17.69 -41.81 30.16
C LYS A 9 16.60 -40.78 30.49
N PRO A 10 16.67 -40.08 31.64
CA PRO A 10 15.72 -39.01 31.92
C PRO A 10 15.83 -37.94 30.82
N PRO A 11 14.72 -37.28 30.45
CA PRO A 11 14.75 -36.23 29.45
C PRO A 11 15.70 -35.12 29.93
N ALA A 12 16.59 -34.68 29.05
CA ALA A 12 17.44 -33.53 29.32
C ALA A 12 16.54 -32.28 29.38
N GLY A 13 16.63 -31.51 30.45
CA GLY A 13 15.97 -30.21 30.55
C GLY A 13 16.59 -29.19 29.59
N ILE A 14 15.85 -28.14 29.28
CA ILE A 14 16.34 -27.02 28.48
C ILE A 14 17.48 -26.33 29.24
N THR A 15 18.56 -26.03 28.54
CA THR A 15 19.72 -25.34 29.15
C THR A 15 19.51 -23.83 29.19
N LEU A 16 20.15 -23.13 30.13
CA LEU A 16 20.09 -21.66 30.18
C LEU A 16 20.58 -21.01 28.89
N LEU A 17 21.62 -21.58 28.26
CA LEU A 17 22.13 -21.10 26.97
C LEU A 17 21.04 -21.20 25.89
N GLU A 18 20.32 -22.30 25.86
CA GLU A 18 19.25 -22.55 24.89
C GLU A 18 18.06 -21.59 25.06
N VAL A 19 17.69 -21.25 26.30
CA VAL A 19 16.68 -20.21 26.56
C VAL A 19 17.15 -18.84 26.05
N VAL A 20 18.38 -18.44 26.39
CA VAL A 20 18.93 -17.13 25.98
C VAL A 20 19.05 -17.04 24.46
N LEU A 21 19.52 -18.11 23.82
CA LEU A 21 19.61 -18.20 22.36
C LEU A 21 18.23 -18.09 21.71
N SER A 22 17.24 -18.80 22.25
CA SER A 22 15.86 -18.76 21.73
C SER A 22 15.27 -17.36 21.84
N ILE A 23 15.46 -16.68 22.97
CA ILE A 23 14.99 -15.31 23.18
C ILE A 23 15.71 -14.33 22.25
N THR A 24 17.00 -14.55 21.98
CA THR A 24 17.78 -13.69 21.08
C THR A 24 17.28 -13.82 19.64
N ILE A 25 17.10 -15.05 19.14
CA ILE A 25 16.56 -15.31 17.81
C ILE A 25 15.13 -14.77 17.68
N LEU A 26 14.32 -14.97 18.72
CA LEU A 26 12.95 -14.44 18.76
C LEU A 26 12.96 -12.91 18.70
N GLY A 27 13.76 -12.26 19.53
CA GLY A 27 13.88 -10.81 19.60
C GLY A 27 14.34 -10.20 18.28
N SER A 28 15.36 -10.77 17.63
CA SER A 28 15.83 -10.30 16.33
C SER A 28 14.76 -10.49 15.24
N SER A 29 14.07 -11.63 15.24
CA SER A 29 13.01 -11.91 14.28
C SER A 29 11.84 -10.94 14.44
N MET A 30 11.38 -10.72 15.68
CA MET A 30 10.30 -9.76 15.96
C MET A 30 10.68 -8.33 15.55
N ALA A 31 11.92 -7.91 15.77
CA ALA A 31 12.40 -6.61 15.32
C ALA A 31 12.28 -6.46 13.80
N THR A 32 12.74 -7.46 13.03
CA THR A 32 12.63 -7.43 11.56
C THR A 32 11.19 -7.45 11.06
N ILE A 33 10.31 -8.25 11.68
CA ILE A 33 8.89 -8.32 11.31
C ILE A 33 8.21 -6.98 11.57
N SER A 34 8.53 -6.32 12.69
CA SER A 34 7.95 -5.02 13.05
C SER A 34 8.29 -3.94 12.02
N GLU A 35 9.52 -3.97 11.51
CA GLU A 35 9.96 -3.08 10.43
C GLU A 35 9.18 -3.36 9.14
N LEU A 36 9.05 -4.64 8.76
CA LEU A 36 8.30 -5.03 7.55
C LEU A 36 6.82 -4.62 7.62
N VAL A 37 6.18 -4.77 8.79
CA VAL A 37 4.79 -4.33 8.97
C VAL A 37 4.67 -2.83 8.80
N ARG A 38 5.60 -2.03 9.34
CA ARG A 38 5.58 -0.57 9.19
C ARG A 38 5.72 -0.17 7.72
N VAL A 39 6.71 -0.73 7.01
CA VAL A 39 6.95 -0.44 5.59
C VAL A 39 5.78 -0.89 4.73
N GLY A 40 5.22 -2.08 5.01
CA GLY A 40 4.06 -2.62 4.31
C GLY A 40 2.83 -1.72 4.47
N GLY A 41 2.56 -1.22 5.68
CA GLY A 41 1.44 -0.31 5.93
C GLY A 41 1.54 1.00 5.14
N VAL A 42 2.71 1.65 5.15
CA VAL A 42 2.94 2.89 4.39
C VAL A 42 2.81 2.65 2.88
N SER A 43 3.37 1.54 2.40
CA SER A 43 3.31 1.18 0.98
C SER A 43 1.88 0.90 0.51
N ALA A 44 1.09 0.21 1.33
CA ALA A 44 -0.32 -0.07 1.05
C ALA A 44 -1.17 1.21 1.04
N ALA A 45 -0.94 2.11 2.00
CA ALA A 45 -1.60 3.42 2.02
C ALA A 45 -1.30 4.21 0.74
N ARG A 46 -0.03 4.31 0.35
CA ARG A 46 0.38 5.00 -0.88
C ARG A 46 -0.23 4.38 -2.13
N ALA A 47 -0.24 3.05 -2.24
CA ALA A 47 -0.83 2.36 -3.39
C ALA A 47 -2.34 2.61 -3.48
N ARG A 48 -3.03 2.63 -2.33
CA ARG A 48 -4.46 2.98 -2.24
C ARG A 48 -4.71 4.41 -2.68
N ASP A 49 -3.93 5.36 -2.17
CA ASP A 49 -4.06 6.77 -2.52
C ASP A 49 -3.82 7.01 -4.01
N MET A 50 -2.80 6.36 -4.59
CA MET A 50 -2.53 6.42 -6.03
C MET A 50 -3.68 5.84 -6.87
N THR A 51 -4.23 4.69 -6.46
CA THR A 51 -5.35 4.06 -7.17
C THR A 51 -6.59 4.95 -7.12
N ASN A 52 -6.89 5.51 -5.95
CA ASN A 52 -8.00 6.44 -5.78
C ASN A 52 -7.82 7.69 -6.66
N ALA A 53 -6.63 8.29 -6.66
CA ALA A 53 -6.32 9.43 -7.51
C ALA A 53 -6.51 9.10 -9.00
N GLN A 54 -6.03 7.94 -9.46
CA GLN A 54 -6.19 7.49 -10.84
C GLN A 54 -7.65 7.33 -11.23
N LEU A 55 -8.47 6.67 -10.40
CA LEU A 55 -9.90 6.50 -10.65
C LEU A 55 -10.63 7.84 -10.72
N MET A 56 -10.26 8.80 -9.87
CA MET A 56 -10.83 10.16 -9.91
C MET A 56 -10.43 10.89 -11.19
N CYS A 57 -9.16 10.83 -11.58
CA CYS A 57 -8.68 11.41 -12.83
C CYS A 57 -9.40 10.78 -14.04
N GLU A 58 -9.58 9.47 -14.07
CA GLU A 58 -10.31 8.77 -15.13
C GLU A 58 -11.78 9.18 -15.17
N SER A 59 -12.44 9.30 -14.01
CA SER A 59 -13.81 9.80 -13.93
C SER A 59 -13.92 11.22 -14.50
N LYS A 60 -13.03 12.13 -14.09
CA LYS A 60 -13.04 13.52 -14.57
C LYS A 60 -12.71 13.62 -16.06
N LEU A 61 -11.78 12.81 -16.55
CA LEU A 61 -11.48 12.72 -17.97
C LEU A 61 -12.71 12.24 -18.75
N ASN A 62 -13.42 11.22 -18.26
CA ASN A 62 -14.65 10.75 -18.90
C ASN A 62 -15.76 11.81 -18.87
N GLU A 63 -15.89 12.59 -17.80
CA GLU A 63 -16.83 13.73 -17.74
C GLU A 63 -16.50 14.81 -18.78
N LEU A 64 -15.21 15.09 -19.01
CA LEU A 64 -14.75 16.00 -20.07
C LEU A 64 -15.05 15.46 -21.47
N VAL A 65 -14.75 14.19 -21.72
CA VAL A 65 -14.99 13.53 -23.03
C VAL A 65 -16.48 13.40 -23.34
N ALA A 66 -17.30 13.12 -22.32
CA ALA A 66 -18.76 13.06 -22.45
C ALA A 66 -19.40 14.45 -22.63
N GLY A 67 -18.63 15.54 -22.47
CA GLY A 67 -19.12 16.91 -22.55
C GLY A 67 -19.99 17.33 -21.37
N VAL A 68 -19.95 16.59 -20.26
CA VAL A 68 -20.64 16.95 -19.00
C VAL A 68 -19.97 18.17 -18.38
N ILE A 69 -18.63 18.22 -18.43
CA ILE A 69 -17.82 19.36 -18.04
C ILE A 69 -17.18 19.95 -19.31
N PRO A 70 -17.13 21.29 -19.47
CA PRO A 70 -16.46 21.90 -20.60
C PRO A 70 -14.96 21.59 -20.61
N ILE A 71 -14.40 21.32 -21.79
CA ILE A 71 -12.95 21.13 -21.98
C ILE A 71 -12.26 22.49 -21.82
N ALA A 72 -11.86 22.80 -20.60
CA ALA A 72 -11.16 24.01 -20.22
C ALA A 72 -10.05 23.69 -19.21
N ALA A 73 -9.00 24.52 -19.19
CA ALA A 73 -7.97 24.41 -18.17
C ALA A 73 -8.58 24.72 -16.79
N ALA A 74 -8.29 23.86 -15.82
CA ALA A 74 -8.77 23.99 -14.45
C ALA A 74 -7.60 23.82 -13.48
N THR A 75 -7.56 24.60 -12.42
CA THR A 75 -6.47 24.55 -11.43
C THR A 75 -7.06 24.39 -10.04
N GLN A 76 -6.69 23.30 -9.36
CA GLN A 76 -7.05 23.03 -7.97
C GLN A 76 -8.56 23.13 -7.69
N GLN A 77 -9.39 22.56 -8.57
CA GLN A 77 -10.82 22.48 -8.31
C GLN A 77 -11.13 21.29 -7.39
N PRO A 78 -12.01 21.44 -6.40
CA PRO A 78 -12.40 20.34 -5.52
C PRO A 78 -13.16 19.27 -6.30
N VAL A 79 -12.96 18.01 -5.94
CA VAL A 79 -13.76 16.90 -6.48
C VAL A 79 -15.13 16.91 -5.77
N GLU A 80 -16.18 17.23 -6.52
CA GLU A 80 -17.57 17.20 -6.05
C GLU A 80 -18.12 15.77 -6.01
N ASP A 81 -17.63 14.97 -5.07
CA ASP A 81 -18.26 13.70 -4.66
C ASP A 81 -18.65 13.80 -3.18
N ILE A 82 -19.89 13.43 -2.88
CA ILE A 82 -20.55 13.55 -1.56
C ILE A 82 -19.76 12.91 -0.41
N GLY A 83 -18.84 11.98 -0.69
CA GLY A 83 -17.95 11.36 0.31
C GLY A 83 -16.52 11.92 0.38
N LEU A 84 -16.14 12.84 -0.52
CA LEU A 84 -14.75 13.25 -0.74
C LEU A 84 -14.56 14.78 -0.83
N VAL A 85 -15.63 15.56 -0.56
CA VAL A 85 -15.58 17.03 -0.50
C VAL A 85 -14.43 17.47 0.42
N ASP A 86 -13.57 18.36 -0.08
CA ASP A 86 -12.35 18.90 0.57
C ASP A 86 -11.18 17.93 0.80
N LEU A 87 -11.29 16.66 0.38
CA LEU A 87 -10.18 15.69 0.48
C LEU A 87 -9.30 15.66 -0.77
N TRP A 88 -9.88 15.92 -1.95
CA TRP A 88 -9.19 15.78 -3.23
C TRP A 88 -9.43 16.99 -4.14
N TYR A 89 -8.35 17.42 -4.80
CA TYR A 89 -8.35 18.48 -5.79
C TYR A 89 -7.85 17.94 -7.12
N TYR A 90 -8.45 18.38 -8.21
CA TYR A 90 -8.02 18.06 -9.56
C TYR A 90 -7.58 19.33 -10.30
N SER A 91 -6.65 19.14 -11.23
CA SER A 91 -6.20 20.16 -12.17
C SER A 91 -6.19 19.54 -13.55
N VAL A 92 -6.46 20.35 -14.57
CA VAL A 92 -6.53 19.95 -15.97
C VAL A 92 -5.65 20.91 -16.77
N ALA A 93 -4.60 20.38 -17.38
CA ALA A 93 -3.76 21.12 -18.31
C ALA A 93 -4.13 20.75 -19.75
N LEU A 94 -4.40 21.77 -20.58
CA LEU A 94 -4.66 21.59 -22.00
C LEU A 94 -3.39 21.89 -22.79
N THR A 95 -2.92 20.91 -23.56
CA THR A 95 -1.84 21.12 -24.53
C THR A 95 -2.41 21.03 -25.93
N GLN A 96 -2.23 22.08 -26.73
CA GLN A 96 -2.63 22.08 -28.14
C GLN A 96 -1.66 21.23 -28.95
N LEU A 97 -2.17 20.32 -29.78
CA LEU A 97 -1.36 19.54 -30.72
C LEU A 97 -1.32 20.23 -32.09
N GLU A 98 -0.25 19.97 -32.86
CA GLU A 98 -0.03 20.55 -34.20
C GLU A 98 -1.08 20.13 -35.26
N THR A 99 -2.02 19.26 -34.90
CA THR A 99 -3.14 18.84 -35.74
C THR A 99 -4.39 19.66 -35.40
N GLN A 100 -4.93 20.42 -36.36
CA GLN A 100 -6.11 21.26 -36.16
C GLN A 100 -7.29 20.45 -35.59
N GLY A 101 -7.83 20.88 -34.44
CA GLY A 101 -9.01 20.27 -33.80
C GLY A 101 -8.72 19.26 -32.70
N LEU A 102 -7.45 18.98 -32.34
CA LEU A 102 -7.07 18.05 -31.28
C LEU A 102 -6.45 18.76 -30.07
N VAL A 103 -6.92 18.39 -28.87
CA VAL A 103 -6.38 18.89 -27.59
C VAL A 103 -6.01 17.69 -26.72
N ALA A 104 -4.79 17.68 -26.19
CA ALA A 104 -4.35 16.71 -25.20
C ALA A 104 -4.68 17.22 -23.79
N VAL A 105 -5.27 16.35 -22.97
CA VAL A 105 -5.64 16.59 -21.57
C VAL A 105 -4.67 15.81 -20.69
N GLN A 106 -3.96 16.50 -19.78
CA GLN A 106 -3.02 15.91 -18.81
C GLN A 106 -3.26 16.46 -17.41
#